data_AF-A0A931YIM7-F1
#
_entry.id   AF-A0A931YIM7-F1
#
_cell.length_a   1.000
_cell.length_b   1.000
_cell.length_c   1.000
_cell.angle_alpha   90.00
_cell.angle_beta   90.00
_cell.angle_gamma   90.00
#
_symmetry.space_group_name_H-M   'P 1'
#
loop_
_entity.id
_entity.type
_entity.pdbx_description
1 polymer ?
#
loop_
_entity_poly.entity_id
_entity_poly.type
_entity_poly.pdbx_seq_one_letter_code
_entity_poly.pdbx_strand_id
1 'polypeptide(L)'
;MTTRRLSRLGSILVLIACALWLVPAPSDAQPRKGGILRVALIGEPPTLDPHSTTAVITREIGINMLETLFTLDAKYQPVPLLAEGAEALDGAKRYVIRL
;
A
#
# COMPACT_ATOMS: atom_id res chain seq x y z
N MET A 1 6.55 -2.67 -58.99
CA MET A 1 7.39 -2.12 -57.90
C MET A 1 6.63 -1.93 -56.57
N THR A 2 5.42 -2.48 -56.41
CA THR A 2 4.48 -2.19 -55.29
C THR A 2 4.32 -3.33 -54.27
N THR A 3 4.64 -4.58 -54.62
CA THR A 3 4.44 -5.76 -53.77
C THR A 3 5.45 -5.90 -52.62
N ARG A 4 6.67 -5.36 -52.77
CA ARG A 4 7.73 -5.39 -51.74
C ARG A 4 7.48 -4.46 -50.56
N ARG A 5 6.62 -3.44 -50.71
CA ARG A 5 6.29 -2.51 -49.61
C ARG A 5 5.24 -3.10 -48.67
N LEU A 6 4.28 -3.84 -49.20
CA LEU A 6 3.22 -4.49 -48.42
C LEU A 6 3.76 -5.64 -47.55
N SER A 7 4.71 -6.44 -48.08
CA SER A 7 5.32 -7.53 -47.31
C SER A 7 6.20 -7.05 -46.15
N ARG A 8 6.93 -5.93 -46.32
CA ARG A 8 7.75 -5.32 -45.26
C ARG A 8 6.91 -4.78 -44.10
N LEU A 9 5.75 -4.20 -44.40
CA LEU A 9 4.81 -3.74 -43.38
C LEU A 9 4.22 -4.90 -42.57
N GLY A 10 3.87 -6.01 -43.23
CA GLY A 10 3.41 -7.22 -42.55
C GLY A 10 4.47 -7.82 -41.62
N SER A 11 5.74 -7.87 -42.05
CA SER A 11 6.85 -8.37 -41.23
C SER A 11 7.11 -7.50 -39.99
N ILE A 12 7.02 -6.18 -40.12
CA ILE A 12 7.17 -5.25 -38.99
C ILE A 12 6.04 -5.42 -37.98
N LEU A 13 4.81 -5.61 -38.44
CA LEU A 13 3.65 -5.83 -37.57
C LEU A 13 3.77 -7.15 -36.77
N VAL A 14 4.24 -8.22 -37.42
CA VAL A 14 4.49 -9.51 -36.75
C VAL A 14 5.64 -9.41 -35.74
N LEU A 15 6.71 -8.67 -36.05
CA LEU A 15 7.81 -8.45 -35.11
C LEU A 15 7.38 -7.62 -33.90
N ILE A 16 6.56 -6.59 -34.08
CA ILE A 16 6.00 -5.79 -32.98
C ILE A 16 5.05 -6.65 -32.13
N ALA A 17 4.21 -7.47 -32.76
CA ALA A 17 3.35 -8.40 -32.03
C ALA A 17 4.18 -9.39 -31.20
N CYS A 18 5.19 -10.05 -31.78
CA CYS A 18 6.10 -10.93 -31.03
C CYS A 18 6.84 -10.21 -29.91
N ALA A 19 7.27 -8.96 -30.11
CA ALA A 19 7.94 -8.16 -29.08
C ALA A 19 7.00 -7.85 -27.90
N LEU A 20 5.69 -7.68 -28.14
CA LEU A 20 4.68 -7.49 -27.11
C LEU A 20 4.43 -8.77 -26.27
N TRP A 21 4.58 -9.97 -26.87
CA TRP A 21 4.49 -11.24 -26.14
C TRP A 21 5.74 -11.58 -25.30
N LEU A 22 6.87 -10.90 -25.56
CA LEU A 22 8.12 -11.06 -24.79
C LEU A 22 8.18 -10.18 -23.54
N VAL A 23 7.21 -9.28 -23.33
CA VAL A 23 7.15 -8.48 -22.10
C VAL A 23 6.60 -9.39 -20.99
N PRO A 24 7.40 -9.76 -19.98
CA PRO A 24 6.88 -10.54 -18.87
C PRO A 24 5.77 -9.73 -18.19
N ALA A 25 4.57 -10.33 -18.12
CA ALA A 25 3.49 -9.75 -17.35
C ALA A 25 3.98 -9.56 -15.90
N PRO A 26 3.64 -8.44 -15.24
CA PRO A 26 3.89 -8.32 -13.82
C PRO A 26 3.25 -9.51 -13.13
N SER A 27 4.07 -10.30 -12.44
CA SER A 27 3.59 -11.40 -11.63
C SER A 27 2.92 -10.81 -10.40
N ASP A 28 1.64 -10.43 -10.53
CA ASP A 28 0.79 -10.15 -9.39
C ASP A 28 0.55 -11.47 -8.65
N ALA A 29 1.43 -11.74 -7.69
CA ALA A 29 1.20 -12.79 -6.73
C ALA A 29 -0.16 -12.52 -6.08
N GLN A 30 -1.12 -13.42 -6.35
CA GLN A 30 -2.46 -13.28 -5.79
C GLN A 30 -2.37 -13.16 -4.27
N PRO A 31 -3.04 -12.17 -3.65
CA PRO A 31 -3.01 -11.99 -2.20
C PRO A 31 -3.41 -13.29 -1.50
N ARG A 32 -2.53 -13.82 -0.67
CA ARG A 32 -2.80 -15.02 0.12
C ARG A 32 -3.24 -14.60 1.51
N LYS A 33 -4.45 -14.99 1.90
CA LYS A 33 -4.93 -14.83 3.27
C LYS A 33 -4.50 -16.02 4.12
N GLY A 34 -4.26 -15.78 5.41
CA GLY A 34 -3.87 -16.81 6.38
C GLY A 34 -2.38 -17.13 6.39
N GLY A 35 -2.01 -18.09 7.23
CA GLY A 35 -0.61 -18.42 7.57
C GLY A 35 -0.15 -17.77 8.88
N ILE A 36 1.12 -17.99 9.22
CA ILE A 36 1.75 -17.42 10.42
C ILE A 36 2.84 -16.46 9.98
N LEU A 37 2.66 -15.17 10.26
CA LEU A 37 3.71 -14.17 10.11
C LEU A 37 4.61 -14.20 11.35
N ARG A 38 5.88 -14.61 11.18
CA ARG A 38 6.89 -14.65 12.26
C ARG A 38 7.82 -13.44 12.08
N VAL A 39 7.80 -12.50 13.03
CA VAL A 39 8.58 -11.26 12.99
C VAL A 39 9.57 -11.25 14.15
N ALA A 40 10.83 -10.87 13.88
CA ALA A 40 11.80 -10.59 14.92
C ALA A 40 11.73 -9.11 15.29
N LEU A 41 11.64 -8.81 16.59
CA LEU A 41 11.67 -7.45 17.12
C LEU A 41 12.99 -7.22 17.86
N ILE A 42 13.31 -5.95 18.12
CA ILE A 42 14.57 -5.54 18.77
C ILE A 42 14.72 -6.01 20.22
N GLY A 43 13.64 -6.49 20.86
CA GLY A 43 13.62 -6.93 22.26
C GLY A 43 12.20 -7.21 22.75
N GLU A 44 12.00 -7.15 24.06
CA GLU A 44 10.68 -7.22 24.68
C GLU A 44 10.10 -5.81 24.89
N PRO A 45 8.78 -5.59 24.71
CA PRO A 45 8.18 -4.32 25.03
C PRO A 45 8.10 -4.11 26.56
N PRO A 46 8.28 -2.87 27.06
CA PRO A 46 8.16 -2.59 28.50
C PRO A 46 6.71 -2.74 29.01
N THR A 47 5.73 -2.59 28.12
CA THR A 47 4.29 -2.76 28.38
C THR A 47 3.55 -2.89 27.04
N LEU A 48 2.29 -3.36 27.07
CA LEU A 48 1.36 -3.32 25.93
C LEU A 48 0.38 -2.14 26.00
N ASP A 49 0.41 -1.34 27.08
CA ASP A 49 -0.39 -0.12 27.18
C ASP A 49 0.30 1.04 26.43
N PRO A 50 -0.26 1.53 25.30
CA PRO A 50 0.34 2.61 24.53
C PRO A 50 0.31 3.97 25.24
N HIS A 51 -0.51 4.15 26.27
CA HIS A 51 -0.57 5.40 27.04
C HIS A 51 0.48 5.46 28.16
N SER A 52 1.10 4.33 28.50
CA SER A 52 2.07 4.22 29.57
C SER A 52 3.53 4.30 29.09
N THR A 53 3.79 4.38 27.78
CA THR A 53 5.15 4.38 27.23
C THR A 53 5.25 5.11 25.89
N THR A 54 6.47 5.53 25.54
CA THR A 54 6.82 6.05 24.21
C THR A 54 7.67 5.07 23.39
N ALA A 55 7.87 3.85 23.89
CA ALA A 55 8.71 2.85 23.25
C ALA A 55 8.15 2.43 21.87
N VAL A 56 9.01 2.48 20.84
CA VAL A 56 8.65 2.11 19.46
C VAL A 56 8.13 0.67 19.39
N ILE A 57 8.77 -0.26 20.10
CA ILE A 57 8.37 -1.68 20.07
C ILE A 57 6.93 -1.92 20.57
N THR A 58 6.47 -1.17 21.59
CA THR A 58 5.08 -1.24 22.04
C THR A 58 4.12 -0.74 20.96
N ARG A 59 4.48 0.34 20.25
CA ARG A 59 3.70 0.85 19.12
C ARG A 59 3.64 -0.16 17.97
N GLU A 60 4.76 -0.75 17.55
CA GLU A 60 4.81 -1.71 16.44
C GLU A 60 3.95 -2.96 16.69
N ILE A 61 3.85 -3.40 17.95
CA ILE A 61 2.92 -4.47 18.32
C ILE A 61 1.49 -3.93 18.34
N GLY A 62 1.27 -2.78 18.98
CA GLY A 62 -0.05 -2.19 19.23
C GLY A 62 -0.86 -1.86 17.96
N ILE A 63 -0.21 -1.45 16.85
CA ILE A 63 -0.91 -1.16 15.58
C ILE A 63 -1.61 -2.39 14.96
N ASN A 64 -1.27 -3.60 15.41
CA ASN A 64 -1.92 -4.85 14.98
C ASN A 64 -3.06 -5.27 15.91
N MET A 65 -3.22 -4.60 17.06
CA MET A 65 -4.19 -4.94 18.11
C MET A 65 -5.28 -3.87 18.27
N LEU A 66 -4.94 -2.61 18.00
CA LEU A 66 -5.79 -1.44 18.26
C LEU A 66 -5.94 -0.63 16.98
N GLU A 67 -7.15 -0.14 16.74
CA GLU A 67 -7.47 0.74 15.61
C GLU A 67 -7.72 2.18 16.11
N THR A 68 -7.21 3.15 15.37
CA THR A 68 -7.33 4.59 15.66
C THR A 68 -8.30 5.27 14.67
N LEU A 69 -8.70 6.51 14.96
CA LEU A 69 -9.54 7.30 14.04
C LEU A 69 -8.85 7.52 12.67
N PHE A 70 -7.55 7.77 12.71
CA PHE A 70 -6.69 7.97 11.54
C PHE A 70 -5.45 7.08 11.66
N THR A 71 -4.92 6.63 10.53
CA THR A 71 -3.67 5.86 10.43
C THR A 71 -2.73 6.49 9.39
N LEU A 72 -1.58 5.87 9.14
CA LEU A 72 -0.62 6.32 8.13
C LEU A 72 -0.68 5.41 6.91
N ASP A 73 -0.66 6.00 5.71
CA ASP A 73 -0.50 5.26 4.47
C ASP A 73 0.97 4.84 4.21
N ALA A 74 1.22 4.17 3.09
CA ALA A 74 2.56 3.72 2.70
C ALA A 74 3.56 4.87 2.47
N LYS A 75 3.10 6.11 2.34
CA LYS A 75 3.90 7.34 2.21
C LYS A 75 3.94 8.12 3.53
N TYR A 76 3.52 7.51 4.63
CA TYR A 76 3.44 8.12 5.95
C TYR A 76 2.53 9.36 6.00
N GLN A 77 1.50 9.42 5.15
CA GLN A 77 0.49 10.47 5.20
C GLN A 77 -0.68 10.04 6.09
N PRO A 78 -1.26 10.95 6.90
CA PRO A 78 -2.47 10.65 7.66
C PRO A 78 -3.64 10.35 6.74
N VAL A 79 -4.29 9.21 6.95
CA VAL A 79 -5.50 8.77 6.23
C VAL A 79 -6.56 8.27 7.23
N PRO A 80 -7.86 8.41 6.93
CA PRO A 80 -8.91 7.86 7.79
C PRO A 80 -8.80 6.34 7.96
N LEU A 81 -9.13 5.82 9.16
CA LEU A 81 -9.27 4.40 9.45
C LEU A 81 -10.66 4.11 10.05
N LEU A 82 -10.86 4.38 11.35
CA LEU A 82 -12.18 4.28 11.98
C LEU A 82 -13.05 5.51 11.71
N ALA A 83 -12.44 6.66 11.37
CA ALA A 83 -13.20 7.85 11.00
C ALA A 83 -13.61 7.78 9.52
N GLU A 84 -14.78 8.32 9.20
CA GLU A 84 -15.18 8.63 7.81
C GLU A 84 -14.43 9.86 7.26
N GLY A 85 -14.02 10.75 8.17
CA GLY A 85 -13.22 11.93 7.84
C GLY A 85 -13.29 13.00 8.93
N ALA A 86 -12.55 14.10 8.72
CA ALA A 86 -12.52 15.25 9.62
C ALA A 86 -12.74 16.57 8.87
N GLU A 87 -13.31 17.56 9.55
CA GLU A 87 -13.41 18.94 9.10
C GLU A 87 -12.76 19.87 10.12
N ALA A 88 -11.87 20.73 9.66
CA ALA A 88 -11.21 21.75 10.47
C ALA A 88 -11.98 23.07 10.38
N LEU A 89 -12.46 23.56 11.53
CA LEU A 89 -13.23 24.78 11.67
C LEU A 89 -12.43 25.84 12.44
N ASP A 90 -12.88 27.10 12.36
CA ASP A 90 -12.31 28.23 13.12
C ASP A 90 -10.79 28.41 12.94
N GLY A 91 -10.28 28.18 11.73
CA GLY A 91 -8.83 28.20 11.48
C GLY A 91 -8.09 27.06 12.17
N ALA A 92 -8.67 25.84 12.16
CA ALA A 92 -8.13 24.61 12.72
C ALA A 92 -8.03 24.54 14.26
N LYS A 93 -8.82 25.36 14.96
CA LYS A 93 -8.96 25.27 16.44
C LYS A 93 -10.01 24.27 16.89
N ARG A 94 -10.87 23.83 15.96
CA ARG A 94 -11.92 22.85 16.22
C ARG A 94 -11.94 21.82 15.10
N TYR A 95 -12.04 20.54 15.47
CA TYR A 95 -12.15 19.44 14.53
C TYR A 95 -13.47 18.69 14.75
N VAL A 96 -14.24 18.49 13.70
CA VAL A 96 -15.42 17.61 13.69
C VAL A 96 -15.02 16.32 13.00
N ILE A 97 -15.04 15.21 13.72
CA ILE A 97 -14.66 13.87 13.22
C ILE A 97 -15.93 13.01 13.19
N ARG A 98 -16.19 12.38 12.05
CA ARG A 98 -17.33 11.47 11.84
C ARG A 98 -16.86 10.03 11.93
N LEU A 99 -17.66 9.17 12.55
CA LEU A 99 -17.40 7.74 12.76
C LEU A 99 -18.39 6.92 11.95
#